data_AF-A0A0S4U2H9-F1
#
_entry.id   AF-A0A0S4U2H9-F1
#
_cell.length_a   1.000
_cell.length_b   1.000
_cell.length_c   1.000
_cell.angle_alpha   90.00
_cell.angle_beta   90.00
_cell.angle_gamma   90.00
#
_symmetry.space_group_name_H-M   'P 1'
#
loop_
_entity.id
_entity.type
_entity.pdbx_description
1 polymer ?
#
loop_
_entity_poly.entity_id
_entity_poly.type
_entity_poly.pdbx_seq_one_letter_code
_entity_poly.pdbx_strand_id
1 'polypeptide(L)'
;MPTWSIERYRGCSIHVLAVPGGGGFQYAYTGFVCSPKSDAMAYPDLQRFHHVSAAFDSAGEAISAGMEAGRAIIEGWLGAHPVPVGRRGERRGADALRV
;
A
#
# COMPACT_ATOMS: atom_id res chain seq x y z
N MET A 1 -21.30 -5.39 -10.24
CA MET A 1 -20.87 -6.32 -9.17
C MET A 1 -19.68 -5.71 -8.45
N PRO A 2 -19.45 -5.97 -7.15
CA PRO A 2 -18.23 -5.54 -6.47
C PRO A 2 -16.99 -6.14 -7.14
N THR A 3 -15.88 -5.39 -7.18
CA THR A 3 -14.64 -5.85 -7.85
C THR A 3 -13.42 -5.46 -7.04
N TRP A 4 -12.53 -6.43 -6.82
CA TRP A 4 -11.29 -6.25 -6.09
C TRP A 4 -10.11 -6.03 -7.04
N SER A 5 -9.17 -5.20 -6.61
CA SER A 5 -7.83 -5.11 -7.17
C SER A 5 -6.79 -4.98 -6.07
N ILE A 6 -5.63 -5.57 -6.29
CA ILE A 6 -4.51 -5.58 -5.35
C ILE A 6 -3.25 -5.16 -6.10
N GLU A 7 -2.52 -4.19 -5.54
CA GLU A 7 -1.26 -3.73 -6.10
C GLU A 7 -0.16 -3.67 -5.03
N ARG A 8 1.09 -3.87 -5.47
CA ARG A 8 2.28 -3.66 -4.64
C ARG A 8 2.92 -2.32 -5.00
N TYR A 9 3.18 -1.50 -3.99
CA TYR A 9 3.83 -0.21 -4.18
C TYR A 9 4.80 0.07 -3.03
N ARG A 10 6.07 0.34 -3.33
CA ARG A 10 7.12 0.64 -2.33
C ARG A 10 7.21 -0.41 -1.18
N GLY A 11 6.99 -1.69 -1.48
CA GLY A 11 6.98 -2.77 -0.49
C GLY A 11 5.67 -2.91 0.31
N CYS A 12 4.77 -1.91 0.25
CA CYS A 12 3.43 -1.97 0.80
C CYS A 12 2.48 -2.73 -0.15
N SER A 13 1.30 -3.12 0.35
CA SER A 13 0.20 -3.60 -0.49
C SER A 13 -1.01 -2.68 -0.39
N ILE A 14 -1.57 -2.31 -1.53
CA ILE A 14 -2.82 -1.56 -1.65
C ILE A 14 -3.90 -2.52 -2.10
N HIS A 15 -5.02 -2.55 -1.39
CA HIS A 15 -6.20 -3.33 -1.74
C HIS A 15 -7.37 -2.38 -1.94
N VAL A 16 -8.05 -2.48 -3.07
CA VAL A 16 -9.19 -1.63 -3.41
C VAL A 16 -10.37 -2.49 -3.84
N LEU A 17 -11.52 -2.21 -3.25
CA LEU A 17 -12.82 -2.76 -3.62
C LEU A 17 -13.67 -1.65 -4.20
N ALA A 18 -14.02 -1.77 -5.47
CA ALA A 18 -15.09 -0.99 -6.07
C ALA A 18 -16.44 -1.59 -5.68
N VAL A 19 -17.36 -0.75 -5.19
CA VAL A 19 -18.73 -1.12 -4.81
C VAL A 19 -19.73 -0.31 -5.64
N PRO A 20 -20.81 -0.94 -6.14
CA PRO A 20 -21.88 -0.20 -6.79
C PRO A 20 -22.64 0.66 -5.76
N GLY A 21 -22.95 1.90 -6.12
CA GLY A 21 -23.77 2.81 -5.33
C GLY A 21 -25.26 2.43 -5.38
N GLY A 22 -26.01 2.84 -4.35
CA GLY A 22 -27.42 2.45 -4.14
C GLY A 22 -28.43 2.87 -5.22
N GLY A 23 -28.01 3.64 -6.24
CA GLY A 23 -28.85 4.13 -7.34
C GLY A 23 -28.55 3.52 -8.72
N GLY A 24 -27.59 2.60 -8.84
CA GLY A 24 -27.52 1.68 -9.98
C GLY A 24 -26.52 1.97 -11.10
N PHE A 25 -25.78 3.07 -11.12
CA PHE A 25 -24.81 3.33 -12.23
C PHE A 25 -23.45 3.86 -11.82
N GLN A 26 -23.31 4.36 -10.60
CA GLN A 26 -22.05 4.90 -10.12
C GLN A 26 -21.40 3.95 -9.11
N TYR A 27 -20.09 3.97 -9.06
CA TYR A 27 -19.26 3.20 -8.16
C TYR A 27 -18.67 4.10 -7.09
N ALA A 28 -18.51 3.53 -5.90
CA ALA A 28 -17.68 4.02 -4.82
C ALA A 28 -16.51 3.05 -4.63
N TYR A 29 -15.55 3.40 -3.78
CA TYR A 29 -14.52 2.45 -3.37
C TYR A 29 -14.27 2.46 -1.87
N THR A 30 -13.83 1.32 -1.38
CA THR A 30 -13.18 1.19 -0.08
C THR A 30 -11.84 0.51 -0.29
N GLY A 31 -10.84 0.88 0.48
CA GLY A 31 -9.51 0.33 0.34
C GLY A 31 -8.76 0.28 1.65
N PHE A 32 -7.65 -0.45 1.63
CA PHE A 32 -6.71 -0.47 2.74
C PHE A 32 -5.28 -0.62 2.22
N VAL A 33 -4.37 0.07 2.91
CA VAL A 33 -2.93 -0.06 2.72
C VAL A 33 -2.38 -0.89 3.88
N CYS A 34 -1.54 -1.86 3.57
CA CYS A 34 -0.72 -2.57 4.56
C CYS A 34 0.74 -2.15 4.41
N SER A 35 1.40 -1.83 5.52
CA SER A 35 2.84 -1.59 5.54
C SER A 35 3.61 -2.84 5.12
N PRO A 36 4.90 -2.71 4.74
CA PRO A 36 5.70 -3.85 4.36
C PRO A 36 5.73 -4.86 5.50
N LYS A 37 5.61 -6.15 5.18
CA LYS A 37 5.81 -7.20 6.19
C LYS A 37 7.24 -7.09 6.70
N SER A 38 7.42 -6.81 7.99
CA SER A 38 8.72 -6.97 8.63
C SER A 38 8.97 -8.45 8.92
N ASP A 39 10.23 -8.87 8.95
CA ASP A 39 10.61 -10.21 9.40
C ASP A 39 10.33 -10.45 10.90
N ALA A 40 10.08 -9.37 11.65
CA ALA A 40 9.54 -9.45 13.01
C ALA A 40 8.06 -9.82 12.96
N MET A 41 7.58 -10.62 13.92
CA MET A 41 6.15 -10.97 14.11
C MET A 41 5.25 -9.77 14.51
N ALA A 42 5.56 -8.56 14.03
CA ALA A 42 4.74 -7.39 14.19
C ALA A 42 3.55 -7.47 13.22
N TYR A 43 2.37 -7.05 13.70
CA TYR A 43 1.23 -6.84 12.82
C TYR A 43 1.57 -5.68 11.87
N PRO A 44 1.42 -5.86 10.54
CA PRO A 44 1.65 -4.77 9.61
C PRO A 44 0.64 -3.65 9.90
N ASP A 45 1.11 -2.41 9.84
CA ASP A 45 0.24 -1.24 9.96
C ASP A 45 -0.81 -1.28 8.85
N LEU A 46 -2.06 -1.17 9.23
CA LEU A 46 -3.19 -1.19 8.31
C LEU A 46 -3.95 0.12 8.42
N GLN A 47 -4.00 0.86 7.31
CA GLN A 47 -4.84 2.05 7.21
C GLN A 47 -5.94 1.83 6.19
N ARG A 48 -7.18 2.01 6.64
CA ARG A 48 -8.37 1.96 5.80
C ARG A 48 -8.66 3.35 5.25
N PHE A 49 -9.18 3.40 4.04
CA PHE A 49 -9.62 4.62 3.37
C PHE A 49 -10.83 4.30 2.48
N HIS A 50 -11.66 5.30 2.19
CA HIS A 50 -12.88 5.10 1.42
C HIS A 50 -13.32 6.37 0.73
N HIS A 51 -14.05 6.20 -0.36
CA HIS A 51 -14.79 7.26 -1.02
C HIS A 51 -16.27 6.82 -1.07
N VAL A 52 -17.08 7.36 -0.16
CA VAL A 52 -18.48 6.94 0.06
C VAL A 52 -19.46 7.53 -0.94
N SER A 53 -19.11 8.63 -1.62
CA SER A 53 -19.88 9.13 -2.75
C SER A 53 -19.71 8.18 -3.93
N ALA A 54 -20.82 7.67 -4.47
CA ALA A 54 -20.79 6.94 -5.73
C ALA A 54 -20.54 7.96 -6.85
N ALA A 55 -19.26 8.20 -7.18
CA ALA A 55 -18.83 9.29 -8.06
C ALA A 55 -18.14 8.81 -9.33
N PHE A 56 -17.96 7.49 -9.51
CA PHE A 56 -17.23 6.91 -10.64
C PHE A 56 -18.18 6.20 -11.58
N ASP A 57 -18.00 6.35 -12.89
CA ASP A 57 -18.92 5.78 -13.87
C ASP A 57 -18.62 4.30 -14.13
N SER A 58 -17.49 3.79 -13.63
CA SER A 58 -17.13 2.38 -13.72
C SER A 58 -16.37 1.86 -12.49
N ALA A 59 -16.38 0.54 -12.33
CA ALA A 59 -15.56 -0.15 -11.33
C ALA A 59 -14.06 0.11 -11.56
N GLY A 60 -13.63 0.20 -12.83
CA GLY A 60 -12.23 0.46 -13.19
C GLY A 60 -11.78 1.84 -12.74
N GLU A 61 -12.60 2.87 -12.94
CA GLU A 61 -12.31 4.23 -12.47
C GLU A 61 -12.25 4.30 -10.94
N ALA A 62 -13.20 3.67 -10.25
CA ALA A 62 -13.18 3.58 -8.79
C ALA A 62 -11.93 2.87 -8.27
N ILE A 63 -11.48 1.81 -8.96
CA ILE A 63 -10.23 1.11 -8.64
C ILE A 63 -9.03 2.01 -8.87
N SER A 64 -8.91 2.65 -10.02
CA SER A 64 -7.78 3.55 -10.34
C SER A 64 -7.67 4.69 -9.34
N ALA A 65 -8.79 5.35 -9.02
CA ALA A 65 -8.84 6.42 -8.02
C ALA A 65 -8.46 5.90 -6.61
N GLY A 66 -8.94 4.71 -6.23
CA GLY A 66 -8.56 4.08 -4.97
C GLY A 66 -7.07 3.70 -4.92
N MET A 67 -6.47 3.28 -6.03
CA MET A 67 -5.04 2.98 -6.12
C MET A 67 -4.20 4.24 -5.95
N GLU A 68 -4.58 5.34 -6.62
CA GLU A 68 -3.90 6.64 -6.46
C GLU A 68 -3.96 7.14 -5.02
N ALA A 69 -5.13 7.07 -4.38
CA ALA A 69 -5.29 7.40 -2.97
C ALA A 69 -4.41 6.53 -2.07
N GLY A 70 -4.35 5.21 -2.34
CA GLY A 70 -3.48 4.28 -1.63
C GLY A 70 -1.99 4.62 -1.77
N ARG A 71 -1.54 5.01 -2.97
CA ARG A 71 -0.14 5.47 -3.17
C ARG A 71 0.15 6.75 -2.39
N ALA A 72 -0.76 7.72 -2.40
CA ALA A 72 -0.59 8.96 -1.64
C ALA A 72 -0.45 8.72 -0.13
N ILE A 73 -1.21 7.76 0.42
CA ILE A 73 -1.06 7.32 1.82
C ILE A 73 0.34 6.76 2.08
N ILE A 74 0.81 5.86 1.21
CA ILE A 74 2.14 5.24 1.33
C ILE A 74 3.24 6.30 1.26
N GLU A 75 3.17 7.23 0.31
CA GLU A 75 4.14 8.31 0.19
C GLU A 75 4.10 9.23 1.42
N GLY A 76 2.92 9.47 2.01
CA GLY A 76 2.79 10.15 3.30
C GLY A 76 3.50 9.42 4.44
N TRP A 77 3.35 8.10 4.54
CA TRP A 77 4.05 7.29 5.54
C TRP A 77 5.57 7.37 5.40
N LEU A 78 6.07 7.23 4.16
CA LEU A 78 7.49 7.25 3.84
C LEU A 78 8.10 8.65 3.86
N GLY A 79 7.31 9.70 3.63
CA GLY A 79 7.74 11.09 3.78
C GLY A 79 7.79 11.53 5.24
N ALA A 80 6.93 10.99 6.10
CA ALA A 80 6.93 11.24 7.54
C ALA A 80 8.01 10.46 8.32
N HIS A 81 8.53 9.36 7.75
CA HIS A 81 9.61 8.57 8.32
C HIS A 81 10.81 8.57 7.37
N PRO A 82 11.95 9.23 7.69
CA PRO A 82 13.17 8.94 6.95
C PRO A 82 13.45 7.45 7.12
N VAL A 83 13.25 6.68 6.05
CA VAL A 83 13.58 5.26 6.01
C VAL A 83 15.02 5.16 6.51
N PRO A 84 15.31 4.44 7.62
CA PRO A 84 16.66 4.11 7.94
C PRO A 84 17.11 3.18 6.81
N VAL A 85 17.80 3.75 5.82
CA VAL A 85 18.66 2.98 4.92
C VAL A 85 19.60 2.24 5.85
N GLY A 86 19.31 0.96 6.06
CA GLY A 86 20.14 0.06 6.84
C GLY A 86 21.58 0.25 6.41
N ARG A 87 22.37 0.77 7.34
CA ARG A 87 23.78 1.10 7.22
C ARG A 87 24.54 -0.16 6.79
N ARG A 88 24.76 -0.35 5.49
CA ARG A 88 25.64 -1.42 4.97
C ARG A 88 27.08 -0.90 4.87
N GLY A 89 27.71 -0.76 6.03
CA GLY A 89 29.15 -0.74 6.27
C GLY A 89 29.33 -1.31 7.69
N GLU A 90 30.20 -2.25 8.02
CA GLU A 90 31.52 -2.68 7.56
C GLU A 90 31.55 -4.24 7.64
N ARG A 91 32.40 -5.02 6.95
CA ARG A 91 33.85 -4.94 6.88
C ARG A 91 34.39 -5.59 5.60
N ARG A 92 35.28 -4.88 4.92
CA ARG A 92 36.35 -5.48 4.11
C ARG A 92 37.42 -6.05 5.05
N GLY A 93 37.98 -7.19 4.66
CA GLY A 93 39.37 -7.58 4.92
C GLY A 93 39.77 -7.96 6.34
N ALA A 94 39.97 -9.26 6.56
CA ALA A 94 41.12 -9.76 7.30
C ALA A 94 41.43 -11.17 6.78
N ASP A 95 42.51 -11.21 6.00
CA ASP A 95 43.24 -12.38 5.56
C ASP A 95 43.84 -13.13 6.77
N ALA A 96 44.07 -14.43 6.58
CA ALA A 96 44.98 -15.32 7.32
C ALA A 96 44.90 -15.42 8.87
N LEU A 97 44.54 -16.61 9.36
CA LEU A 97 45.26 -17.22 10.47
C LEU A 97 45.39 -18.74 10.26
N ARG A 98 46.61 -19.16 9.90
CA ARG A 98 47.13 -20.51 10.15
C ARG A 98 47.45 -20.62 11.64
N VAL A 99 47.09 -21.75 12.25
CA VAL A 99 47.86 -22.42 13.32
C VAL A 99 47.84 -23.90 13.01
#